data_AF-A0AAW7AX46-F1
#
_entry.id   AF-A0AAW7AX46-F1
#
_cell.length_a   1.000
_cell.length_b   1.000
_cell.length_c   1.000
_cell.angle_alpha   90.00
_cell.angle_beta   90.00
_cell.angle_gamma   90.00
#
_symmetry.space_group_name_H-M   'P 1'
#
loop_
_entity.id
_entity.type
_entity.pdbx_description
1 polymer ?
#
loop_
_entity_poly.entity_id
_entity_poly.type
_entity_poly.pdbx_seq_one_letter_code
_entity_poly.pdbx_strand_id
1 'polypeptide(L)'
;MNCIDAIEGTAKSTLEKFMGLSADYRMDATEYVRNVKAVIDGAVLFLKQNPEVNDSPDILQDVLYAHAKNLWMRHLEKQRTTETSADAPPDLEYESYCYDHVYARGEYPR
;
A
#
# COMPACT_ATOMS: atom_id res chain seq x y z
N MET A 1 -2.17 9.85 -23.35
CA MET A 1 -1.85 9.38 -21.99
C MET A 1 -0.74 10.29 -21.48
N ASN A 2 -0.97 11.01 -20.39
CA ASN A 2 0.07 11.88 -19.82
C ASN A 2 1.14 10.99 -19.14
N CYS A 3 2.40 11.42 -19.09
CA CYS A 3 3.47 10.68 -18.42
C CYS A 3 3.14 10.41 -16.95
N ILE A 4 2.38 11.30 -16.31
CA ILE A 4 1.86 11.13 -14.95
C ILE A 4 0.95 9.90 -14.85
N ASP A 5 -0.02 9.75 -15.77
CA ASP A 5 -0.94 8.60 -15.78
C ASP A 5 -0.17 7.29 -15.93
N ALA A 6 0.90 7.30 -16.74
CA ALA A 6 1.74 6.12 -16.96
C ALA A 6 2.54 5.74 -15.70
N ILE A 7 3.07 6.73 -14.96
CA ILE A 7 3.79 6.51 -13.70
C ILE A 7 2.82 6.01 -12.63
N GLU A 8 1.67 6.66 -12.48
CA GLU A 8 0.63 6.24 -11.54
C GLU A 8 0.17 4.81 -11.84
N GLY A 9 -0.15 4.51 -13.09
CA GLY A 9 -0.56 3.17 -13.52
C GLY A 9 0.51 2.11 -13.24
N THR A 10 1.77 2.42 -13.55
CA THR A 10 2.90 1.50 -13.30
C THR A 10 3.10 1.23 -11.80
N ALA A 11 3.01 2.27 -10.98
CA ALA A 11 3.13 2.14 -9.53
C ALA A 11 1.96 1.34 -8.95
N LYS A 12 0.71 1.60 -9.36
CA LYS A 12 -0.46 0.82 -8.96
C LYS A 12 -0.34 -0.67 -9.33
N SER A 13 0.02 -0.97 -10.58
CA SER A 13 0.23 -2.37 -11.00
C SER A 13 1.35 -3.06 -10.22
N THR A 14 2.41 -2.33 -9.86
CA THR A 14 3.47 -2.85 -8.98
C THR A 14 2.93 -3.18 -7.59
N LEU A 15 2.14 -2.29 -6.99
CA LEU A 15 1.52 -2.49 -5.67
C LEU A 15 0.55 -3.68 -5.65
N GLU A 16 -0.26 -3.85 -6.70
CA GLU A 16 -1.14 -5.02 -6.87
C GLU A 16 -0.33 -6.32 -6.91
N LYS A 17 0.80 -6.33 -7.62
CA LYS A 17 1.69 -7.49 -7.65
C LYS A 17 2.30 -7.80 -6.28
N PHE A 18 2.70 -6.77 -5.52
CA PHE A 18 3.19 -6.95 -4.16
C PHE A 18 2.12 -7.52 -3.22
N MET A 19 0.86 -7.10 -3.36
CA MET A 19 -0.25 -7.69 -2.59
C MET A 19 -0.41 -9.18 -2.89
N GLY A 20 -0.30 -9.58 -4.17
CA GLY A 20 -0.28 -10.99 -4.55
C GLY A 20 0.87 -11.76 -3.90
N LEU A 21 2.10 -11.23 -3.99
CA LEU A 21 3.27 -11.84 -3.36
C LEU A 21 3.13 -11.97 -1.85
N SER A 22 2.63 -10.94 -1.16
CA SER A 22 2.42 -11.03 0.29
C SER A 22 1.43 -12.12 0.69
N ALA A 23 0.40 -12.35 -0.11
CA ALA A 23 -0.54 -13.45 0.12
C ALA A 23 0.11 -14.82 -0.13
N ASP A 24 0.87 -14.95 -1.23
CA ASP A 24 1.53 -16.21 -1.61
C ASP A 24 2.62 -16.63 -0.61
N TYR A 25 3.38 -15.66 -0.10
CA TYR A 25 4.50 -15.89 0.83
C TYR A 25 4.15 -15.68 2.31
N ARG A 26 2.89 -15.34 2.62
CA ARG A 26 2.42 -15.04 3.99
C ARG A 26 3.28 -13.98 4.69
N MET A 27 3.62 -12.92 3.95
CA MET A 27 4.35 -11.78 4.52
C MET A 27 3.51 -11.13 5.62
N ASP A 28 4.18 -10.67 6.67
CA ASP A 28 3.49 -9.93 7.73
C ASP A 28 3.11 -8.52 7.26
N ALA A 29 2.17 -7.90 7.98
CA ALA A 29 1.68 -6.56 7.67
C ALA A 29 2.80 -5.50 7.67
N THR A 30 3.81 -5.67 8.53
CA THR A 30 4.92 -4.72 8.62
C THR A 30 5.78 -4.77 7.37
N GLU A 31 6.13 -5.97 6.93
CA GLU A 31 6.89 -6.20 5.70
C GLU A 31 6.12 -5.70 4.47
N TYR A 32 4.83 -6.02 4.36
CA TYR A 32 4.00 -5.53 3.26
C TYR A 32 3.99 -4.00 3.20
N VAL A 33 3.71 -3.33 4.32
CA VAL A 33 3.63 -1.86 4.35
C VAL A 33 4.97 -1.20 4.05
N ARG A 34 6.09 -1.78 4.50
CA ARG A 34 7.44 -1.30 4.14
C ARG A 34 7.72 -1.42 2.64
N ASN A 35 7.31 -2.53 2.01
CA ASN A 35 7.45 -2.71 0.57
C ASN A 35 6.60 -1.71 -0.22
N VAL A 36 5.34 -1.48 0.21
CA VAL A 36 4.47 -0.43 -0.36
C VAL A 36 5.15 0.93 -0.27
N LYS A 37 5.66 1.30 0.91
CA LYS A 37 6.33 2.58 1.12
C LYS A 37 7.54 2.75 0.21
N ALA A 38 8.34 1.70 0.01
CA ALA A 38 9.49 1.76 -0.90
C ALA A 38 9.09 2.05 -2.35
N VAL A 39 7.98 1.47 -2.83
CA VAL A 39 7.45 1.74 -4.18
C VAL A 39 6.98 3.20 -4.32
N ILE A 40 6.22 3.67 -3.32
CA ILE A 40 5.70 5.06 -3.32
C ILE A 40 6.84 6.07 -3.25
N ASP A 41 7.77 5.89 -2.31
CA ASP A 41 8.93 6.77 -2.14
C ASP A 41 9.78 6.79 -3.41
N GLY A 42 9.94 5.66 -4.11
CA GLY A 42 10.64 5.58 -5.39
C GLY A 42 9.95 6.37 -6.51
N ALA A 43 8.62 6.24 -6.64
CA ALA A 43 7.85 7.00 -7.63
C ALA A 43 7.89 8.51 -7.36
N VAL A 44 7.76 8.91 -6.09
CA VAL A 44 7.85 10.31 -5.66
C VAL A 44 9.25 10.87 -5.90
N LEU A 45 10.30 10.11 -5.58
CA LEU A 45 11.68 10.50 -5.84
C LEU A 45 11.93 10.73 -7.33
N PHE A 46 11.42 9.83 -8.19
CA PHE A 46 11.52 9.99 -9.64
C PHE A 46 10.89 11.31 -10.10
N LEU A 47 9.68 11.63 -9.65
CA LEU A 47 9.03 12.90 -10.01
C LEU A 47 9.79 14.13 -9.49
N LYS A 48 10.30 14.07 -8.25
CA LYS A 48 11.12 15.15 -7.68
C LYS A 48 12.41 15.39 -8.47
N GLN A 49 12.96 14.36 -9.10
CA GLN A 49 14.15 14.45 -9.95
C GLN A 49 13.84 14.91 -11.39
N ASN A 50 12.57 14.83 -11.82
CA ASN A 50 12.12 15.17 -13.17
C ASN A 50 10.90 16.10 -13.09
N PRO A 51 11.07 17.34 -12.58
CA PRO A 51 9.96 18.27 -12.33
C PRO A 51 9.22 18.72 -13.61
N GLU A 52 9.82 18.54 -14.79
CA GLU A 52 9.17 18.73 -16.08
C GLU A 52 8.05 17.73 -16.35
N VAL A 53 8.03 16.60 -15.62
CA VAL A 53 7.00 15.56 -15.73
C VAL A 53 5.80 15.87 -14.84
N ASN A 54 6.02 16.42 -13.64
CA ASN A 54 4.97 16.77 -12.67
C ASN A 54 5.49 17.81 -11.66
N ASP A 55 4.71 18.86 -11.43
CA ASP A 55 4.98 19.90 -10.43
C ASP A 55 4.46 19.55 -9.03
N SER A 56 3.65 18.49 -8.91
CA SER A 56 2.91 18.13 -7.70
C SER A 56 3.11 16.64 -7.33
N PRO A 57 4.35 16.23 -6.98
CA PRO A 57 4.67 14.83 -6.64
C PRO A 57 3.92 14.31 -5.41
N ASP A 58 3.52 15.20 -4.50
CA ASP A 58 2.81 14.84 -3.27
C ASP A 58 1.39 14.32 -3.56
N ILE A 59 0.75 14.80 -4.65
CA ILE A 59 -0.56 14.26 -5.08
C ILE A 59 -0.44 12.79 -5.46
N LEU A 60 0.63 12.41 -6.16
CA LEU A 60 0.87 11.01 -6.52
C LEU A 60 1.09 10.15 -5.28
N GLN A 61 1.81 10.67 -4.29
CA GLN A 61 2.02 9.98 -3.01
C GLN A 61 0.68 9.62 -2.36
N ASP A 62 -0.23 10.58 -2.23
CA ASP A 62 -1.54 10.38 -1.59
C ASP A 62 -2.39 9.38 -2.36
N VAL A 63 -2.41 9.47 -3.70
CA VAL A 63 -3.16 8.55 -4.57
C VAL A 63 -2.65 7.12 -4.43
N LEU A 64 -1.33 6.93 -4.44
CA LEU A 64 -0.73 5.60 -4.33
C LEU A 64 -0.89 5.00 -2.93
N TYR A 65 -0.74 5.82 -1.88
CA TYR A 65 -0.97 5.39 -0.51
C TYR A 65 -2.42 4.95 -0.29
N ALA A 66 -3.39 5.77 -0.71
CA ALA A 66 -4.80 5.43 -0.60
C ALA A 66 -5.14 4.15 -1.39
N HIS A 67 -4.56 3.97 -2.58
CA HIS A 67 -4.74 2.77 -3.37
C HIS A 67 -4.17 1.52 -2.67
N ALA A 68 -2.93 1.58 -2.17
CA ALA A 68 -2.29 0.46 -1.48
C ALA A 68 -3.02 0.07 -0.19
N LYS A 69 -3.43 1.06 0.61
CA LYS A 69 -4.23 0.82 1.82
C LYS A 69 -5.55 0.12 1.46
N ASN A 70 -6.23 0.56 0.41
CA ASN A 70 -7.47 -0.09 -0.04
C ASN A 70 -7.24 -1.53 -0.51
N LEU A 71 -6.11 -1.85 -1.15
CA LEU A 71 -5.76 -3.24 -1.49
C LEU A 71 -5.62 -4.11 -0.24
N TRP A 72 -4.91 -3.62 0.77
CA TRP A 72 -4.71 -4.31 2.04
C TRP A 72 -6.02 -4.57 2.77
N MET A 73 -6.87 -3.54 2.94
CA MET A 73 -8.14 -3.70 3.65
C MET A 73 -9.07 -4.70 2.97
N ARG A 74 -9.15 -4.67 1.62
CA ARG A 74 -9.93 -5.66 0.86
C ARG A 74 -9.38 -7.07 0.99
N HIS A 75 -8.05 -7.22 1.09
CA HIS A 75 -7.42 -8.51 1.32
C HIS A 75 -7.84 -9.09 2.68
N LEU A 76 -7.77 -8.29 3.75
CA LEU A 76 -8.20 -8.69 5.10
C LEU A 76 -9.70 -9.03 5.16
N GLU A 77 -10.56 -8.22 4.53
CA GLU A 77 -12.00 -8.51 4.43
C GLU A 77 -12.28 -9.85 3.74
N LYS A 78 -11.53 -10.15 2.68
CA LYS A 78 -11.66 -11.42 1.95
C LYS A 78 -11.19 -12.62 2.79
N GLN A 79 -10.10 -12.48 3.54
CA GLN A 79 -9.61 -13.51 4.46
C GLN A 79 -10.66 -13.82 5.53
N ARG A 80 -11.24 -12.78 6.15
CA ARG A 80 -12.34 -12.92 7.13
C ARG A 80 -13.54 -13.68 6.58
N THR A 81 -13.94 -13.40 5.34
CA THR A 81 -15.10 -14.06 4.72
C THR A 81 -14.83 -15.54 4.44
N THR A 82 -13.57 -15.92 4.23
CA THR A 82 -13.16 -17.29 3.92
C THR A 82 -12.94 -18.13 5.18
N GLU A 83 -12.43 -17.51 6.25
CA GLU A 83 -12.11 -18.17 7.53
C GLU A 83 -13.24 -17.98 8.55
N THR A 84 -14.38 -18.65 8.34
CA THR A 84 -15.45 -18.72 9.35
C THR A 84 -15.12 -19.77 10.41
N SER A 85 -14.07 -19.54 11.21
CA SER A 85 -13.68 -20.39 12.34
C SER A 85 -13.40 -19.54 13.60
N ALA A 86 -14.41 -19.44 14.47
CA ALA A 86 -14.41 -19.22 15.93
C ALA A 86 -13.53 -18.19 16.66
N ASP A 87 -12.50 -17.55 16.09
CA ASP A 87 -11.79 -16.44 16.73
C ASP A 87 -12.31 -15.10 16.20
N ALA A 88 -12.47 -14.13 17.11
CA ALA A 88 -13.07 -12.84 16.81
C ALA A 88 -12.36 -12.19 15.60
N PRO A 89 -13.09 -11.71 14.59
CA PRO A 89 -12.48 -11.15 13.39
C PRO A 89 -11.60 -9.96 13.75
N PRO A 90 -10.42 -9.81 13.12
CA PRO A 90 -9.58 -8.64 13.32
C PRO A 90 -10.40 -7.38 13.06
N ASP A 91 -10.35 -6.45 14.00
CA ASP A 91 -11.03 -5.17 13.91
C ASP A 91 -10.42 -4.38 12.74
N LEU A 92 -11.19 -4.21 11.66
CA LEU A 92 -10.72 -3.51 10.45
C LEU A 92 -10.32 -2.06 10.76
N GLU A 93 -10.90 -1.45 11.79
CA GLU A 93 -10.49 -0.12 12.25
C GLU A 93 -9.09 -0.17 12.87
N TYR A 94 -8.83 -1.18 13.69
CA TYR A 94 -7.50 -1.42 14.26
C TYR A 94 -6.46 -1.76 13.18
N GLU A 95 -6.79 -2.61 12.21
CA GLU A 95 -5.89 -2.95 11.10
C GLU A 95 -5.58 -1.74 10.21
N SER A 96 -6.58 -0.88 9.96
CA SER A 96 -6.41 0.40 9.29
C SER A 96 -5.46 1.33 10.05
N TYR A 97 -5.60 1.40 11.38
CA TYR A 97 -4.68 2.14 12.25
C TYR A 97 -3.26 1.57 12.22
N CYS A 98 -3.10 0.25 12.32
CA CYS A 98 -1.80 -0.42 12.25
C CYS A 98 -1.09 -0.15 10.93
N TYR A 99 -1.84 -0.20 9.81
CA TYR A 99 -1.32 0.14 8.49
C TYR A 99 -0.71 1.56 8.49
N ASP A 100 -1.47 2.54 8.98
CA ASP A 100 -1.05 3.95 9.01
C ASP A 100 0.16 4.14 9.91
N HIS A 101 0.17 3.47 11.06
CA HIS A 101 1.26 3.53 12.02
C HIS A 101 2.55 2.96 11.43
N VAL A 102 2.50 1.79 10.80
CA VAL A 102 3.68 1.20 10.14
C VAL A 102 4.12 2.07 8.97
N TYR A 103 3.20 2.60 8.17
CA TYR A 103 3.57 3.45 7.03
C TYR A 103 4.31 4.71 7.49
N ALA A 104 3.84 5.33 8.58
CA ALA A 104 4.43 6.54 9.13
C ALA A 104 5.73 6.30 9.92
N ARG A 105 5.82 5.19 10.69
CA ARG A 105 6.90 4.97 11.67
C ARG A 105 7.82 3.79 11.35
N GLY A 106 7.42 2.94 10.41
CA GLY A 106 8.17 1.76 10.00
C GLY A 106 8.11 0.58 10.97
N GLU A 107 7.36 0.68 12.08
CA GLU A 107 7.24 -0.36 13.10
C GLU A 107 5.77 -0.64 13.45
N TYR A 108 5.46 -1.86 13.86
CA TYR A 108 4.11 -2.23 14.27
C TYR A 108 3.80 -1.65 15.68
N PRO A 109 2.58 -1.16 15.93
CA PRO A 109 2.18 -0.69 17.27
C PRO A 109 2.42 -1.76 18.35
N ARG A 110 2.91 -1.34 19.52
CA ARG A 110 3.12 -2.21 20.70
C ARG A 110 2.00 -2.03 21.72
#